data_AF-A0A8M8V1Y8-F1
#
_entry.id   AF-A0A8M8V1Y8-F1
#
_cell.length_a   1.000
_cell.length_b   1.000
_cell.length_c   1.000
_cell.angle_alpha   90.00
_cell.angle_beta   90.00
_cell.angle_gamma   90.00
#
_symmetry.space_group_name_H-M   'P 1'
#
loop_
_entity.id
_entity.type
_entity.pdbx_description
1 polymer ?
#
loop_
_entity_poly.entity_id
_entity_poly.type
_entity_poly.pdbx_seq_one_letter_code
_entity_poly.pdbx_strand_id
1 'polypeptide(L)'
;MESIITGRITGLEMLEIGPCKDGYEMGFLIGQRFSRQINSRLSKDLILRNQLLPFARSPRSHTLLKSLSENNKRRYPNYWDELQGTAQGSDVPFLEVLSNLMVRAERSTAEMEVDVLQIMLLNFRKEILPFIPKAEQSSSIDTNDDCSDILVVSDSMAVAAHNEDANVALVGHTYLIKRNLPNGSSFTAYTYAGELPSCAFGFNSHGLAFTLNSVPPSKHEIDAGAIGRNFICRDLLEAQSIDDALTRIHSSEASVGHSYNLIDTKTRRILNVETASRNQLKTRV
;
A
#
# COMPACT_ATOMS: atom_id res chain seq x y z
N MET A 1 -28.21 -6.37 32.58
CA MET A 1 -26.98 -7.17 32.72
C MET A 1 -26.16 -6.88 31.49
N GLU A 2 -25.53 -5.69 31.46
CA GLU A 2 -24.76 -5.21 30.32
C GLU A 2 -23.33 -5.74 30.45
N SER A 3 -22.92 -6.60 29.54
CA SER A 3 -21.52 -7.00 29.40
C SER A 3 -20.76 -5.83 28.78
N ILE A 4 -20.11 -5.03 29.61
CA ILE A 4 -19.08 -4.09 29.18
C ILE A 4 -17.94 -4.95 28.61
N ILE A 5 -17.81 -4.98 27.28
CA ILE A 5 -16.62 -5.51 26.62
C ILE A 5 -15.50 -4.52 26.90
N THR A 6 -14.81 -4.68 28.04
CA THR A 6 -13.54 -3.99 28.31
C THR A 6 -12.44 -4.67 27.48
N GLY A 7 -12.45 -4.44 26.17
CA GLY A 7 -11.27 -4.65 25.35
C GLY A 7 -10.26 -3.54 25.64
N ARG A 8 -9.14 -3.85 26.27
CA ARG A 8 -8.00 -2.92 26.31
C ARG A 8 -7.61 -2.62 24.87
N ILE A 9 -7.81 -1.39 24.40
CA ILE A 9 -7.13 -0.89 23.22
C ILE A 9 -5.65 -0.77 23.62
N THR A 10 -4.86 -1.80 23.38
CA THR A 10 -3.40 -1.67 23.37
C THR A 10 -3.07 -0.69 22.24
N GLY A 11 -2.35 0.40 22.54
CA GLY A 11 -2.05 1.44 21.56
C GLY A 11 -1.37 0.89 20.29
N LEU A 12 -1.52 1.61 19.18
CA LEU A 12 -0.81 1.31 17.92
C LEU A 12 0.69 1.29 18.16
N GLU A 13 1.33 0.16 17.88
CA GLU A 13 2.77 0.01 18.02
C GLU A 13 3.49 0.86 16.96
N MET A 14 4.55 1.57 17.36
CA MET A 14 5.38 2.36 16.45
C MET A 14 6.80 1.80 16.41
N LEU A 15 7.30 1.55 15.19
CA LEU A 15 8.71 1.25 14.95
C LEU A 15 9.40 2.49 14.40
N GLU A 16 10.40 2.98 15.13
CA GLU A 16 11.31 4.01 14.63
C GLU A 16 12.53 3.34 13.94
N ILE A 17 12.78 3.74 12.70
CA ILE A 17 13.83 3.19 11.85
C ILE A 17 14.81 4.31 11.49
N GLY A 18 16.03 4.19 12.01
CA GLY A 18 17.17 5.07 11.67
C GLY A 18 17.57 4.96 10.20
N PRO A 19 18.53 5.78 9.72
CA PRO A 19 18.97 5.75 8.33
C PRO A 19 19.37 4.33 7.88
N CYS A 20 18.54 3.71 7.04
CA CYS A 20 18.90 2.50 6.29
C CYS A 20 19.73 2.87 5.06
N LYS A 21 20.60 1.95 4.67
CA LYS A 21 21.41 1.94 3.46
C LYS A 21 20.54 2.00 2.19
N ASP A 22 19.49 1.20 2.14
CA ASP A 22 18.60 1.04 0.99
C ASP A 22 17.18 0.65 1.43
N GLY A 23 16.27 0.51 0.46
CA GLY A 23 14.89 0.11 0.72
C GLY A 23 14.80 -1.32 1.25
N TYR A 24 15.67 -2.22 0.79
CA TYR A 24 15.73 -3.60 1.26
C TYR A 24 16.01 -3.70 2.75
N GLU A 25 17.02 -3.00 3.26
CA GLU A 25 17.31 -3.01 4.70
C GLU A 25 16.13 -2.48 5.53
N MET A 26 15.47 -1.41 5.07
CA MET A 26 14.27 -0.90 5.72
C MET A 26 13.17 -1.96 5.78
N GLY A 27 12.86 -2.58 4.63
CA GLY A 27 11.90 -3.67 4.55
C GLY A 27 12.26 -4.83 5.48
N PHE A 28 13.53 -5.24 5.50
CA PHE A 28 14.01 -6.34 6.34
C PHE A 28 13.80 -6.08 7.82
N LEU A 29 14.10 -4.86 8.29
CA LEU A 29 13.87 -4.47 9.69
C LEU A 29 12.38 -4.42 10.05
N ILE A 30 11.53 -3.91 9.17
CA ILE A 30 10.06 -3.94 9.33
C ILE A 30 9.60 -5.40 9.42
N GLY A 31 10.03 -6.21 8.47
CA GLY A 31 9.69 -7.63 8.38
C GLY A 31 10.10 -8.40 9.64
N GLN A 32 11.31 -8.14 10.16
CA GLN A 32 11.81 -8.77 11.38
C GLN A 32 11.00 -8.36 12.61
N ARG A 33 10.72 -7.05 12.75
CA ARG A 33 9.99 -6.53 13.91
C ARG A 33 8.55 -7.01 13.96
N PHE A 34 7.90 -7.07 12.81
CA PHE A 34 6.46 -7.34 12.67
C PHE A 34 6.16 -8.72 12.08
N SER A 35 7.15 -9.61 12.01
CA SER A 35 7.04 -10.99 11.48
C SER A 35 5.80 -11.73 11.97
N ARG A 36 5.50 -11.66 13.27
CA ARG A 36 4.31 -12.28 13.86
C ARG A 36 3.00 -11.67 13.32
N GLN A 37 2.90 -10.35 13.21
CA GLN A 37 1.72 -9.70 12.65
C GLN A 37 1.59 -10.01 11.16
N ILE A 38 2.68 -9.92 10.40
CA ILE A 38 2.70 -10.19 8.97
C ILE A 38 2.25 -11.64 8.69
N ASN A 39 2.87 -12.64 9.32
CA ASN A 39 2.45 -14.04 9.15
C ASN A 39 1.03 -14.32 9.65
N SER A 40 0.60 -13.68 10.74
CA SER A 40 -0.76 -13.78 11.25
C SER A 40 -1.77 -13.21 10.25
N ARG A 41 -1.48 -12.08 9.60
CA ARG A 41 -2.34 -11.51 8.55
C ARG A 41 -2.37 -12.44 7.34
N LEU A 42 -1.19 -12.83 6.84
CA LEU A 42 -1.07 -13.69 5.66
C LEU A 42 -1.89 -14.96 5.82
N SER A 43 -1.89 -15.59 7.00
CA SER A 43 -2.65 -16.82 7.28
C SER A 43 -4.16 -16.63 7.43
N LYS A 44 -4.62 -15.44 7.83
CA LYS A 44 -6.04 -15.16 8.15
C LYS A 44 -6.78 -14.36 7.08
N ASP A 45 -6.06 -13.67 6.19
CA ASP A 45 -6.69 -12.86 5.14
C ASP A 45 -7.35 -13.77 4.09
N LEU A 46 -8.68 -13.90 4.20
CA LEU A 46 -9.47 -14.75 3.32
C LEU A 46 -9.46 -14.28 1.87
N ILE A 47 -9.27 -12.98 1.61
CA ILE A 47 -9.17 -12.47 0.24
C ILE A 47 -7.83 -12.89 -0.36
N LEU A 48 -6.74 -12.77 0.39
CA LEU A 48 -5.46 -13.31 -0.03
C LEU A 48 -5.54 -14.82 -0.30
N ARG A 49 -6.10 -15.58 0.65
CA ARG A 49 -6.09 -17.04 0.64
C ARG A 49 -7.04 -17.65 -0.39
N ASN A 50 -8.24 -17.08 -0.54
CA ASN A 50 -9.30 -17.68 -1.35
C ASN A 50 -9.49 -17.01 -2.72
N GLN A 51 -8.91 -15.81 -2.94
CA GLN A 51 -9.08 -15.09 -4.20
C GLN A 51 -7.72 -14.79 -4.86
N LEU A 52 -6.83 -14.03 -4.20
CA LEU A 52 -5.58 -13.59 -4.82
C LEU A 52 -4.62 -14.74 -5.12
N LEU A 53 -4.41 -15.66 -4.17
CA LEU A 53 -3.51 -16.81 -4.36
C LEU A 53 -4.02 -17.80 -5.42
N PRO A 54 -5.31 -18.20 -5.43
CA PRO A 54 -5.87 -19.00 -6.53
C PRO A 54 -5.75 -18.31 -7.87
N PHE A 55 -6.07 -17.01 -7.96
CA PHE A 55 -5.94 -16.25 -9.19
C PHE A 55 -4.49 -16.21 -9.69
N ALA A 56 -3.52 -15.98 -8.79
CA ALA A 56 -2.09 -15.95 -9.12
C ALA A 56 -1.55 -17.27 -9.66
N ARG A 57 -2.20 -18.41 -9.34
CA ARG A 57 -1.88 -19.73 -9.90
C ARG A 57 -2.54 -20.00 -11.25
N SER A 58 -3.48 -19.16 -11.67
CA SER A 58 -4.18 -19.32 -12.94
C SER A 58 -3.34 -18.75 -14.11
N PRO A 59 -3.34 -19.40 -15.29
CA PRO A 59 -2.63 -18.90 -16.47
C PRO A 59 -3.05 -17.49 -16.91
N ARG A 60 -4.29 -17.08 -16.59
CA ARG A 60 -4.85 -15.77 -16.95
C ARG A 60 -4.25 -14.62 -16.13
N SER A 61 -3.70 -14.90 -14.95
CA SER A 61 -3.05 -13.87 -14.12
C SER A 61 -1.65 -13.51 -14.62
N HIS A 62 -1.02 -14.39 -15.42
CA HIS A 62 0.40 -14.33 -15.73
C HIS A 62 0.82 -12.99 -16.36
N THR A 63 0.10 -12.55 -17.39
CA THR A 63 0.38 -11.27 -18.08
C THR A 63 0.21 -10.09 -17.13
N LEU A 64 -0.85 -10.09 -16.32
CA LEU A 64 -1.15 -9.01 -15.38
C LEU A 64 -0.08 -8.90 -14.29
N LEU A 65 0.23 -10.00 -13.61
CA LEU A 65 1.23 -10.02 -12.54
C LEU A 65 2.61 -9.66 -13.06
N LYS A 66 2.96 -10.12 -14.26
CA LYS A 66 4.22 -9.74 -14.93
C LYS A 66 4.29 -8.23 -15.16
N SER A 67 3.26 -7.65 -15.80
CA SER A 67 3.24 -6.21 -16.09
C SER A 67 3.27 -5.36 -14.82
N LEU A 68 2.47 -5.70 -13.80
CA LEU A 68 2.48 -5.02 -12.51
C LEU A 68 3.88 -5.06 -11.87
N SER A 69 4.51 -6.24 -11.84
CA SER A 69 5.84 -6.40 -11.25
C SER A 69 6.90 -5.62 -12.00
N GLU A 70 6.98 -5.77 -13.32
CA GLU A 70 7.99 -5.11 -14.15
C GLU A 70 7.84 -3.59 -14.14
N ASN A 71 6.62 -3.07 -14.26
CA ASN A 71 6.38 -1.63 -14.31
C ASN A 71 6.68 -0.95 -12.96
N ASN A 72 6.24 -1.55 -11.84
CA ASN A 72 6.49 -0.99 -10.51
C ASN A 72 7.96 -1.13 -10.10
N LYS A 73 8.62 -2.27 -10.41
CA LYS A 73 10.06 -2.43 -10.18
C LYS A 73 10.88 -1.42 -10.98
N ARG A 74 10.53 -1.17 -12.24
CA ARG A 74 11.23 -0.19 -13.08
C ARG A 74 11.04 1.25 -12.57
N ARG A 75 9.83 1.60 -12.13
CA ARG A 75 9.50 2.96 -11.68
C ARG A 75 9.98 3.26 -10.26
N TYR A 76 9.94 2.26 -9.38
CA TYR A 76 10.23 2.38 -7.95
C TYR A 76 11.11 1.22 -7.44
N PRO A 77 12.36 1.10 -7.92
CA PRO A 77 13.24 -0.01 -7.54
C PRO A 77 13.48 -0.09 -6.03
N ASN A 78 13.67 1.05 -5.36
CA ASN A 78 13.88 1.08 -3.90
C ASN A 78 12.66 0.57 -3.11
N TYR A 79 11.43 0.86 -3.56
CA TYR A 79 10.21 0.39 -2.88
C TYR A 79 9.95 -1.08 -3.20
N TRP A 80 10.37 -1.54 -4.38
CA TRP A 80 10.38 -2.96 -4.71
C TRP A 80 11.34 -3.76 -3.83
N ASP A 81 12.51 -3.19 -3.55
CA ASP A 81 13.48 -3.74 -2.60
C ASP A 81 12.93 -3.75 -1.16
N GLU A 82 12.17 -2.72 -0.77
CA GLU A 82 11.46 -2.69 0.53
C GLU A 82 10.45 -3.85 0.68
N LEU A 83 9.75 -4.23 -0.39
CA LEU A 83 8.88 -5.42 -0.39
C LEU A 83 9.67 -6.72 -0.21
N GLN A 84 10.82 -6.85 -0.91
CA GLN A 84 11.72 -8.00 -0.78
C GLN A 84 12.26 -8.13 0.64
N GLY A 85 12.76 -7.03 1.19
CA GLY A 85 13.22 -6.98 2.58
C GLY A 85 12.10 -7.39 3.54
N THR A 86 10.89 -6.86 3.36
CA THR A 86 9.74 -7.18 4.22
C THR A 86 9.41 -8.66 4.20
N ALA A 87 9.37 -9.29 3.02
CA ALA A 87 9.11 -10.72 2.89
C ALA A 87 10.19 -11.56 3.60
N GLN A 88 11.47 -11.26 3.35
CA GLN A 88 12.58 -12.01 3.93
C GLN A 88 12.70 -11.80 5.44
N GLY A 89 12.59 -10.56 5.92
CA GLY A 89 12.65 -10.25 7.35
C GLY A 89 11.50 -10.89 8.13
N SER A 90 10.34 -11.08 7.49
CA SER A 90 9.19 -11.77 8.08
C SER A 90 9.23 -13.29 7.98
N ASP A 91 10.24 -13.88 7.34
CA ASP A 91 10.32 -15.33 7.11
C ASP A 91 9.06 -15.86 6.41
N VAL A 92 8.56 -15.11 5.41
CA VAL A 92 7.38 -15.52 4.64
C VAL A 92 7.75 -16.73 3.77
N PRO A 93 7.01 -17.86 3.86
CA PRO A 93 7.36 -19.06 3.10
C PRO A 93 7.29 -18.84 1.59
N PHE A 94 8.32 -19.32 0.89
CA PHE A 94 8.36 -19.44 -0.56
C PHE A 94 7.12 -20.16 -1.10
N LEU A 95 6.43 -19.53 -2.05
CA LEU A 95 5.39 -20.19 -2.83
C LEU A 95 5.90 -20.37 -4.26
N GLU A 96 6.02 -21.62 -4.68
CA GLU A 96 6.48 -22.07 -6.01
C GLU A 96 5.45 -21.77 -7.12
N VAL A 97 4.97 -20.53 -7.18
CA VAL A 97 3.98 -20.06 -8.17
C VAL A 97 4.68 -19.21 -9.24
N LEU A 98 5.68 -18.39 -8.87
CA LEU A 98 6.42 -17.56 -9.83
C LEU A 98 7.51 -18.30 -10.62
N SER A 99 8.02 -19.42 -10.11
CA SER A 99 8.99 -20.27 -10.83
C SER A 99 8.43 -20.82 -12.14
N ASN A 100 7.11 -21.06 -12.23
CA ASN A 100 6.43 -21.43 -13.48
C ASN A 100 6.07 -20.24 -14.38
N LEU A 101 6.04 -19.01 -13.83
CA LEU A 101 5.75 -17.76 -14.53
C LEU A 101 6.94 -17.25 -15.34
N MET A 102 8.17 -17.52 -14.90
CA MET A 102 9.41 -17.01 -15.52
C MET A 102 10.15 -18.04 -16.41
N VAL A 103 9.50 -19.11 -16.84
CA VAL A 103 10.10 -20.05 -17.82
C VAL A 103 10.11 -19.41 -19.22
N ARG A 104 11.14 -18.60 -19.50
CA ARG A 104 11.83 -18.36 -20.80
C ARG A 104 12.60 -17.03 -20.90
N ALA A 105 13.12 -16.48 -19.81
CA ALA A 105 14.17 -15.48 -19.87
C ALA A 105 15.32 -15.89 -18.93
N GLU A 106 16.47 -16.19 -19.53
CA GLU A 106 17.82 -16.40 -18.98
C GLU A 106 17.98 -16.75 -17.48
N ARG A 107 18.44 -17.98 -17.25
CA ARG A 107 18.53 -18.70 -15.97
C ARG A 107 19.59 -18.21 -14.95
N SER A 108 20.19 -17.03 -15.06
CA SER A 108 21.30 -16.64 -14.16
C SER A 108 20.96 -15.58 -13.11
N THR A 109 19.77 -14.96 -13.13
CA THR A 109 19.35 -13.95 -12.13
C THR A 109 17.94 -14.17 -11.55
N ALA A 110 17.23 -15.21 -12.01
CA ALA A 110 15.79 -15.42 -11.76
C ALA A 110 15.46 -16.21 -10.46
N GLU A 111 16.45 -16.76 -9.74
CA GLU A 111 16.18 -17.62 -8.57
C GLU A 111 15.78 -16.84 -7.31
N MET A 112 16.04 -15.52 -7.25
CA MET A 112 15.78 -14.69 -6.07
C MET A 112 14.42 -13.97 -6.09
N GLU A 113 13.68 -14.04 -7.20
CA GLU A 113 12.46 -13.22 -7.42
C GLU A 113 11.14 -13.87 -6.97
N VAL A 114 11.19 -15.09 -6.41
CA VAL A 114 10.01 -15.94 -6.16
C VAL A 114 9.57 -15.99 -4.69
N ASP A 115 10.36 -15.43 -3.76
CA ASP A 115 10.08 -15.40 -2.31
C ASP A 115 9.03 -14.35 -1.85
N VAL A 116 8.62 -13.45 -2.75
CA VAL A 116 7.85 -12.24 -2.40
C VAL A 116 6.36 -12.29 -2.74
N LEU A 117 5.86 -13.38 -3.34
CA LEU A 117 4.53 -13.39 -3.97
C LEU A 117 3.40 -12.94 -3.03
N GLN A 118 3.35 -13.44 -1.79
CA GLN A 118 2.27 -13.09 -0.87
C GLN A 118 2.27 -11.60 -0.50
N ILE A 119 3.46 -11.04 -0.24
CA ILE A 119 3.65 -9.61 0.04
C ILE A 119 3.29 -8.77 -1.18
N MET A 120 3.72 -9.18 -2.37
CA MET A 120 3.33 -8.53 -3.63
C MET A 120 1.82 -8.54 -3.84
N LEU A 121 1.15 -9.67 -3.62
CA LEU A 121 -0.31 -9.78 -3.79
C LEU A 121 -1.07 -8.86 -2.82
N LEU A 122 -0.59 -8.68 -1.59
CA LEU A 122 -1.18 -7.68 -0.68
C LEU A 122 -1.06 -6.27 -1.25
N ASN A 123 0.10 -5.90 -1.79
CA ASN A 123 0.36 -4.55 -2.32
C ASN A 123 -0.27 -4.27 -3.69
N PHE A 124 -0.69 -5.31 -4.41
CA PHE A 124 -1.42 -5.21 -5.68
C PHE A 124 -2.89 -5.65 -5.56
N ARG A 125 -3.41 -5.78 -4.35
CA ARG A 125 -4.76 -6.29 -4.09
C ARG A 125 -5.80 -5.54 -4.89
N LYS A 126 -5.75 -4.21 -4.92
CA LYS A 126 -6.80 -3.36 -5.51
C LYS A 126 -6.67 -3.31 -7.03
N GLU A 127 -5.48 -3.56 -7.57
CA GLU A 127 -5.17 -3.71 -8.99
C GLU A 127 -5.60 -5.08 -9.52
N ILE A 128 -5.52 -6.14 -8.70
CA ILE A 128 -5.82 -7.52 -9.11
C ILE A 128 -7.32 -7.86 -8.96
N LEU A 129 -7.95 -7.49 -7.84
CA LEU A 129 -9.33 -7.90 -7.52
C LEU A 129 -10.36 -7.65 -8.63
N PRO A 130 -10.35 -6.51 -9.35
CA PRO A 130 -11.30 -6.25 -10.44
C PRO A 130 -11.22 -7.26 -11.60
N PHE A 131 -10.11 -7.99 -11.73
CA PHE A 131 -9.86 -8.95 -12.81
C PHE A 131 -10.13 -10.40 -12.43
N ILE A 132 -10.38 -10.68 -11.15
CA ILE A 132 -10.77 -12.03 -10.70
C ILE A 132 -12.20 -12.32 -11.19
N PRO A 133 -12.44 -13.43 -11.93
CA PRO A 133 -13.77 -13.82 -12.38
C PRO A 133 -14.78 -13.93 -11.23
N LYS A 134 -16.01 -13.45 -11.43
CA LYS A 134 -17.07 -13.50 -10.40
C LYS A 134 -17.38 -14.93 -9.90
N ALA A 135 -17.18 -15.95 -10.75
CA ALA A 135 -17.36 -17.35 -10.37
C ALA A 135 -16.28 -17.86 -9.39
N GLU A 136 -15.15 -17.17 -9.30
CA GLU A 136 -14.02 -17.46 -8.40
C GLU A 136 -14.05 -16.55 -7.15
N GLN A 137 -14.98 -15.58 -7.09
CA GLN A 137 -15.22 -14.77 -5.90
C GLN A 137 -16.14 -15.56 -4.96
N SER A 138 -15.64 -15.94 -3.79
CA SER A 138 -16.48 -16.51 -2.72
C SER A 138 -17.60 -15.52 -2.39
N SER A 139 -18.86 -15.96 -2.46
CA SER A 139 -20.09 -15.14 -2.49
C SER A 139 -20.45 -14.39 -1.19
N SER A 140 -19.48 -14.05 -0.32
CA SER A 140 -19.77 -13.47 1.00
C SER A 140 -18.72 -12.53 1.58
N ILE A 141 -17.72 -12.08 0.81
CA ILE A 141 -16.75 -11.08 1.30
C ILE A 141 -16.96 -9.80 0.49
N ASP A 142 -18.05 -9.10 0.82
CA ASP A 142 -18.31 -7.76 0.33
C ASP A 142 -17.33 -6.81 1.06
N THR A 143 -16.45 -6.14 0.32
CA THR A 143 -15.49 -5.17 0.87
C THR A 143 -15.93 -3.76 0.52
N ASN A 144 -16.99 -3.29 1.18
CA ASN A 144 -17.21 -1.84 1.28
C ASN A 144 -16.32 -1.32 2.41
N ASP A 145 -15.03 -1.17 2.07
CA ASP A 145 -14.06 -0.45 2.90
C ASP A 145 -14.24 1.06 2.58
N ASP A 146 -15.18 1.73 3.25
CA ASP A 146 -15.56 3.12 2.97
C ASP A 146 -14.97 4.09 3.99
N CYS A 147 -13.67 4.40 3.88
CA CYS A 147 -13.03 5.43 4.69
C CYS A 147 -13.69 6.81 4.48
N SER A 148 -13.71 7.64 5.52
CA SER A 148 -14.27 8.98 5.48
C SER A 148 -13.28 10.03 6.00
N ASP A 149 -13.33 11.21 5.38
CA ASP A 149 -12.54 12.36 5.81
C ASP A 149 -13.43 13.56 6.13
N ILE A 150 -13.02 14.33 7.13
CA ILE A 150 -13.56 15.65 7.44
C ILE A 150 -12.41 16.66 7.33
N LEU A 151 -12.52 17.55 6.35
CA LEU A 151 -11.55 18.61 6.08
C LEU A 151 -12.21 19.96 6.38
N VAL A 152 -11.65 20.73 7.31
CA VAL A 152 -12.16 22.05 7.69
C VAL A 152 -11.04 23.06 7.58
N VAL A 153 -11.26 24.13 6.80
CA VAL A 153 -10.34 25.25 6.66
C VAL A 153 -11.07 26.55 7.01
N SER A 154 -10.43 27.39 7.83
CA SER A 154 -10.88 28.72 8.21
C SER A 154 -9.66 29.64 8.40
N ASP A 155 -9.89 30.94 8.59
CA ASP A 155 -8.82 31.92 8.80
C ASP A 155 -7.92 31.59 10.02
N SER A 156 -8.48 30.94 11.05
CA SER A 156 -7.80 30.60 12.30
C SER A 156 -7.35 29.14 12.42
N MET A 157 -7.95 28.20 11.68
CA MET A 157 -7.64 26.77 11.83
C MET A 157 -7.77 25.97 10.52
N ALA A 158 -6.95 24.92 10.41
CA ALA A 158 -7.13 23.84 9.46
C ALA A 158 -7.14 22.50 10.21
N VAL A 159 -8.14 21.67 9.97
CA VAL A 159 -8.31 20.35 10.61
C VAL A 159 -8.59 19.33 9.52
N ALA A 160 -7.87 18.21 9.58
CA ALA A 160 -8.16 17.01 8.81
C ALA A 160 -8.34 15.85 9.79
N ALA A 161 -9.46 15.16 9.68
CA ALA A 161 -9.76 13.95 10.44
C ALA A 161 -10.13 12.83 9.48
N HIS A 162 -9.66 11.62 9.78
CA HIS A 162 -9.80 10.45 8.93
C HIS A 162 -10.15 9.24 9.80
N ASN A 163 -11.18 8.49 9.44
CA ASN A 163 -11.36 7.14 9.94
C ASN A 163 -10.89 6.16 8.87
N GLU A 164 -10.18 5.12 9.30
CA GLU A 164 -9.76 4.06 8.41
C GLU A 164 -10.67 2.85 8.61
N ASP A 165 -11.47 2.54 7.58
CA ASP A 165 -12.32 1.37 7.50
C ASP A 165 -11.68 0.35 6.57
N ALA A 166 -11.52 -0.88 7.04
CA ALA A 166 -10.80 -1.88 6.30
C ALA A 166 -11.27 -3.30 6.61
N ASN A 167 -10.85 -4.25 5.78
CA ASN A 167 -11.17 -5.65 5.95
C ASN A 167 -10.82 -6.17 7.36
N VAL A 168 -11.67 -7.04 7.92
CA VAL A 168 -11.48 -7.65 9.26
C VAL A 168 -10.12 -8.32 9.45
N ALA A 169 -9.48 -8.78 8.36
CA ALA A 169 -8.13 -9.32 8.39
C ALA A 169 -7.05 -8.30 8.80
N LEU A 170 -7.39 -7.02 8.96
CA LEU A 170 -6.49 -5.97 9.44
C LEU A 170 -6.62 -5.69 10.94
N VAL A 171 -7.61 -6.27 11.62
CA VAL A 171 -7.77 -6.11 13.08
C VAL A 171 -6.58 -6.74 13.80
N GLY A 172 -5.75 -5.90 14.40
CA GLY A 172 -4.51 -6.31 15.08
C GLY A 172 -3.30 -6.48 14.15
N HIS A 173 -3.43 -6.11 12.87
CA HIS A 173 -2.39 -6.22 11.85
C HIS A 173 -1.99 -4.88 11.25
N THR A 174 -1.97 -3.85 12.11
CA THR A 174 -1.63 -2.47 11.74
C THR A 174 -0.59 -1.92 12.71
N TYR A 175 0.31 -1.07 12.21
CA TYR A 175 1.37 -0.43 12.99
C TYR A 175 1.76 0.91 12.38
N LEU A 176 2.51 1.71 13.15
CA LEU A 176 3.12 2.96 12.70
C LEU A 176 4.59 2.75 12.37
N ILE A 177 5.04 3.29 11.25
CA ILE A 177 6.47 3.38 10.90
C ILE A 177 6.89 4.83 10.98
N LYS A 178 7.93 5.13 11.76
CA LYS A 178 8.65 6.42 11.71
C LYS A 178 10.03 6.18 11.12
N ARG A 179 10.34 6.84 10.00
CA ARG A 179 11.60 6.64 9.26
C ARG A 179 12.41 7.92 9.21
N ASN A 180 13.69 7.85 9.58
CA ASN A 180 14.65 8.97 9.51
C ASN A 180 15.55 8.85 8.28
N LEU A 181 15.30 9.63 7.23
CA LEU A 181 16.01 9.56 5.96
C LEU A 181 17.45 10.11 6.04
N PRO A 182 18.37 9.67 5.16
CA PRO A 182 19.78 10.11 5.18
C PRO A 182 19.97 11.63 5.01
N ASN A 183 19.02 12.31 4.37
CA ASN A 183 19.02 13.76 4.18
C ASN A 183 18.54 14.54 5.43
N GLY A 184 18.29 13.87 6.55
CA GLY A 184 17.81 14.47 7.79
C GLY A 184 16.29 14.69 7.86
N SER A 185 15.55 14.43 6.78
CA SER A 185 14.09 14.44 6.82
C SER A 185 13.52 13.16 7.41
N SER A 186 12.26 13.16 7.82
CA SER A 186 11.60 11.97 8.35
C SER A 186 10.13 11.92 7.95
N PHE A 187 9.55 10.72 7.98
CA PHE A 187 8.10 10.54 7.83
C PHE A 187 7.56 9.59 8.90
N THR A 188 6.25 9.70 9.17
CA THR A 188 5.47 8.75 9.95
C THR A 188 4.28 8.27 9.13
N ALA A 189 4.02 6.97 9.15
CA ALA A 189 3.05 6.34 8.26
C ALA A 189 2.28 5.24 8.99
N TYR A 190 0.95 5.26 8.85
CA TYR A 190 0.09 4.13 9.21
C TYR A 190 0.25 3.03 8.16
N THR A 191 0.50 1.81 8.62
CA THR A 191 0.93 0.72 7.74
C THR A 191 0.17 -0.56 8.08
N TYR A 192 -0.36 -1.20 7.04
CA TYR A 192 -0.90 -2.54 7.11
C TYR A 192 0.21 -3.57 7.08
N ALA A 193 0.11 -4.61 7.90
CA ALA A 193 1.15 -5.62 8.00
C ALA A 193 1.43 -6.28 6.64
N GLY A 194 2.63 -6.11 6.13
CA GLY A 194 3.05 -6.65 4.82
C GLY A 194 2.77 -5.74 3.62
N GLU A 195 2.30 -4.51 3.84
CA GLU A 195 2.19 -3.48 2.80
C GLU A 195 3.25 -2.39 2.95
N LEU A 196 3.54 -1.68 1.85
CA LEU A 196 4.35 -0.47 1.89
C LEU A 196 3.66 0.59 2.78
N PRO A 197 4.42 1.31 3.61
CA PRO A 197 3.93 2.53 4.25
C PRO A 197 3.57 3.58 3.19
N SER A 198 2.49 4.35 3.20
CA SER A 198 1.21 4.18 3.86
C SER A 198 0.16 3.89 2.79
N CYS A 199 -0.99 3.35 3.17
CA CYS A 199 -2.18 3.27 2.32
C CYS A 199 -3.45 3.82 2.99
N ALA A 200 -3.29 4.56 4.09
CA ALA A 200 -4.37 5.22 4.83
C ALA A 200 -4.01 6.68 5.12
N PHE A 201 -3.00 6.92 5.95
CA PHE A 201 -2.51 8.27 6.23
C PHE A 201 -1.01 8.31 6.57
N GLY A 202 -0.41 9.48 6.39
CA GLY A 202 0.99 9.72 6.71
C GLY A 202 1.33 11.21 6.78
N PHE A 203 2.49 11.52 7.34
CA PHE A 203 3.02 12.88 7.40
C PHE A 203 4.53 12.88 7.48
N ASN A 204 5.15 14.00 7.13
CA ASN A 204 6.60 14.14 7.12
C ASN A 204 7.12 15.45 7.73
N SER A 205 8.43 15.51 7.94
CA SER A 205 9.12 16.65 8.54
C SER A 205 9.13 17.90 7.66
N HIS A 206 8.71 17.81 6.40
CA HIS A 206 8.53 18.99 5.54
C HIS A 206 7.21 19.73 5.83
N GLY A 207 6.36 19.18 6.70
CA GLY A 207 5.06 19.75 7.05
C GLY A 207 3.94 19.30 6.11
N LEU A 208 4.19 18.30 5.25
CA LEU A 208 3.17 17.66 4.45
C LEU A 208 2.55 16.50 5.24
N ALA A 209 1.23 16.47 5.29
CA ALA A 209 0.43 15.33 5.75
C ALA A 209 -0.58 14.95 4.66
N PHE A 210 -1.05 13.71 4.69
CA PHE A 210 -2.09 13.26 3.79
C PHE A 210 -2.94 12.13 4.35
N THR A 211 -4.17 12.03 3.84
CA THR A 211 -5.09 10.91 4.05
C THR A 211 -5.56 10.39 2.69
N LEU A 212 -5.97 9.13 2.65
CA LEU A 212 -6.10 8.36 1.43
C LEU A 212 -7.39 7.55 1.46
N ASN A 213 -8.25 7.75 0.46
CA ASN A 213 -9.47 6.95 0.30
C ASN A 213 -9.48 6.18 -1.01
N SER A 214 -9.89 4.91 -0.93
CA SER A 214 -10.10 4.09 -2.10
C SER A 214 -11.27 4.63 -2.93
N VAL A 215 -11.03 5.01 -4.18
CA VAL A 215 -12.08 5.41 -5.13
C VAL A 215 -12.01 4.47 -6.34
N PRO A 216 -12.66 3.29 -6.27
CA PRO A 216 -12.54 2.29 -7.32
C PRO A 216 -13.24 2.77 -8.60
N PRO A 217 -12.52 2.89 -9.73
CA PRO A 217 -13.15 3.23 -11.00
C PRO A 217 -13.83 1.99 -11.59
N SER A 218 -14.61 2.19 -12.65
CA SER A 218 -15.19 1.07 -13.40
C SER A 218 -14.09 0.22 -14.03
N LYS A 219 -14.29 -1.10 -14.15
CA LYS A 219 -13.27 -2.03 -14.66
C LYS A 219 -12.66 -1.62 -16.01
N HIS A 220 -13.41 -0.98 -16.89
CA HIS A 220 -12.94 -0.56 -18.23
C HIS A 220 -12.05 0.70 -18.20
N GLU A 221 -12.07 1.43 -17.09
CA GLU A 221 -11.24 2.62 -16.84
C GLU A 221 -9.88 2.24 -16.26
N ILE A 222 -9.73 1.03 -15.72
CA ILE A 222 -8.51 0.51 -15.08
C ILE A 222 -7.46 0.15 -16.12
N ASP A 223 -6.25 0.70 -15.96
CA ASP A 223 -5.04 0.18 -16.60
C ASP A 223 -4.34 -0.82 -15.67
N ALA A 224 -4.71 -2.09 -15.82
CA ALA A 224 -4.40 -3.16 -14.87
C ALA A 224 -2.91 -3.37 -14.63
N GLY A 225 -2.07 -3.10 -15.63
CA GLY A 225 -0.63 -3.34 -15.56
C GLY A 225 0.19 -2.15 -15.08
N ALA A 226 -0.43 -1.00 -14.85
CA ALA A 226 0.29 0.25 -14.55
C ALA A 226 0.79 0.32 -13.10
N ILE A 227 1.02 1.53 -12.57
CA ILE A 227 1.64 1.69 -11.24
C ILE A 227 0.63 1.44 -10.12
N GLY A 228 1.00 0.57 -9.18
CA GLY A 228 0.17 0.21 -8.03
C GLY A 228 0.03 1.37 -7.05
N ARG A 229 -1.16 1.56 -6.52
CA ARG A 229 -1.46 2.73 -5.65
C ARG A 229 -0.59 2.77 -4.39
N ASN A 230 -0.25 1.60 -3.83
CA ASN A 230 0.59 1.50 -2.63
C ASN A 230 2.00 2.09 -2.87
N PHE A 231 2.55 1.95 -4.09
CA PHE A 231 3.84 2.55 -4.45
C PHE A 231 3.75 4.07 -4.55
N ILE A 232 2.66 4.59 -5.10
CA ILE A 232 2.40 6.03 -5.21
C ILE A 232 2.25 6.64 -3.81
N CYS A 233 1.49 5.98 -2.94
CA CYS A 233 1.27 6.43 -1.57
C CYS A 233 2.57 6.39 -0.74
N ARG A 234 3.44 5.38 -0.96
CA ARG A 234 4.79 5.34 -0.39
C ARG A 234 5.65 6.52 -0.84
N ASP A 235 5.60 6.85 -2.13
CA ASP A 235 6.34 7.96 -2.73
C ASP A 235 5.94 9.32 -2.13
N LEU A 236 4.66 9.50 -1.78
CA LEU A 236 4.13 10.73 -1.17
C LEU A 236 4.73 11.04 0.20
N LEU A 237 5.17 10.03 0.96
CA LEU A 237 5.79 10.24 2.27
C LEU A 237 7.08 11.07 2.18
N GLU A 238 7.74 11.08 1.02
CA GLU A 238 9.00 11.77 0.79
C GLU A 238 8.82 13.10 0.01
N ALA A 239 7.57 13.51 -0.25
CA ALA A 239 7.28 14.76 -0.92
C ALA A 239 7.63 15.98 -0.03
N GLN A 240 8.24 17.00 -0.63
CA GLN A 240 8.78 18.16 0.11
C GLN A 240 7.77 19.31 0.27
N SER A 241 6.70 19.30 -0.51
CA SER A 241 5.62 20.30 -0.49
C SER A 241 4.35 19.72 -1.10
N ILE A 242 3.24 20.46 -1.02
CA ILE A 242 2.02 20.12 -1.76
C ILE A 242 2.29 20.07 -3.27
N ASP A 243 3.10 20.99 -3.81
CA ASP A 243 3.35 21.04 -5.26
C ASP A 243 4.22 19.86 -5.73
N ASP A 244 5.17 19.41 -4.90
CA ASP A 244 5.92 18.16 -5.15
C ASP A 244 4.98 16.94 -5.07
N ALA A 245 4.11 16.88 -4.06
CA ALA A 245 3.11 15.81 -3.94
C ALA A 245 2.17 15.76 -5.15
N LEU A 246 1.70 16.91 -5.64
CA LEU A 246 0.93 17.00 -6.88
C LEU A 246 1.73 16.48 -8.07
N THR A 247 2.99 16.90 -8.22
CA THR A 247 3.85 16.45 -9.34
C THR A 247 4.02 14.93 -9.34
N ARG A 248 4.23 14.32 -8.17
CA ARG A 248 4.31 12.87 -7.99
C ARG A 248 3.02 12.16 -8.37
N ILE A 249 1.87 12.66 -7.91
CA ILE A 249 0.55 12.11 -8.25
C ILE A 249 0.28 12.21 -9.76
N HIS A 250 0.54 13.35 -10.39
CA HIS A 250 0.28 13.56 -11.81
C HIS A 250 1.18 12.70 -12.72
N SER A 251 2.42 12.45 -12.31
CA SER A 251 3.39 11.64 -13.06
C SER A 251 3.38 10.15 -12.69
N SER A 252 2.39 9.72 -11.89
CA SER A 252 2.37 8.39 -11.30
C SER A 252 1.92 7.29 -12.26
N GLU A 253 1.15 7.61 -13.30
CA GLU A 253 0.53 6.61 -14.20
C GLU A 253 -0.21 5.51 -13.42
N ALA A 254 -1.07 5.93 -12.48
CA ALA A 254 -1.77 5.03 -11.56
C ALA A 254 -2.61 3.95 -12.29
N SER A 255 -2.54 2.72 -11.77
CA SER A 255 -3.32 1.58 -12.25
C SER A 255 -4.79 1.68 -11.88
N VAL A 256 -5.11 2.14 -10.68
CA VAL A 256 -6.48 2.28 -10.16
C VAL A 256 -6.71 3.68 -9.58
N GLY A 257 -7.97 3.99 -9.27
CA GLY A 257 -8.33 5.28 -8.67
C GLY A 257 -8.05 5.37 -7.18
N HIS A 258 -7.82 6.61 -6.73
CA HIS A 258 -7.53 6.97 -5.34
C HIS A 258 -7.90 8.44 -5.09
N SER A 259 -8.36 8.76 -3.89
CA SER A 259 -8.48 10.13 -3.40
C SER A 259 -7.34 10.46 -2.44
N TYR A 260 -6.62 11.54 -2.71
CA TYR A 260 -5.53 12.06 -1.89
C TYR A 260 -5.96 13.38 -1.27
N ASN A 261 -6.12 13.42 0.04
CA ASN A 261 -6.24 14.69 0.77
C ASN A 261 -4.84 15.12 1.17
N LEU A 262 -4.32 16.18 0.57
CA LEU A 262 -3.01 16.76 0.87
C LEU A 262 -3.18 17.92 1.84
N ILE A 263 -2.41 17.92 2.92
CA ILE A 263 -2.44 18.93 3.98
C ILE A 263 -1.05 19.53 4.13
N ASP A 264 -0.94 20.84 3.93
CA ASP A 264 0.25 21.62 4.27
C ASP A 264 0.04 22.28 5.63
N THR A 265 0.72 21.75 6.63
CA THR A 265 0.60 22.20 8.01
C THR A 265 1.21 23.58 8.25
N LYS A 266 2.11 24.05 7.37
CA LYS A 266 2.75 25.36 7.49
C LYS A 266 1.85 26.46 6.93
N THR A 267 1.23 26.20 5.78
CA THR A 267 0.36 27.19 5.11
C THR A 267 -1.12 27.03 5.44
N ARG A 268 -1.51 25.94 6.12
CA ARG A 268 -2.90 25.55 6.42
C ARG A 268 -3.74 25.31 5.16
N ARG A 269 -3.09 25.01 4.03
CA ARG A 269 -3.75 24.63 2.79
C ARG A 269 -4.12 23.16 2.84
N ILE A 270 -5.34 22.84 2.40
CA ILE A 270 -5.80 21.47 2.17
C ILE A 270 -6.22 21.38 0.69
N LEU A 271 -5.86 20.29 0.03
CA LEU A 271 -6.30 19.97 -1.34
C LEU A 271 -6.81 18.54 -1.38
N ASN A 272 -7.92 18.30 -2.05
CA ASN A 272 -8.34 16.96 -2.42
C ASN A 272 -8.01 16.71 -3.89
N VAL A 273 -7.39 15.56 -4.18
CA VAL A 273 -7.01 15.14 -5.53
C VAL A 273 -7.57 13.75 -5.77
N GLU A 274 -8.48 13.60 -6.71
CA GLU A 274 -9.01 12.31 -7.14
C GLU A 274 -8.30 11.89 -8.43
N THR A 275 -7.75 10.68 -8.47
CA THR A 275 -7.14 10.10 -9.68
C THR A 275 -7.89 8.88 -10.18
N ALA A 276 -7.76 8.60 -11.46
CA ALA A 276 -8.00 7.30 -12.09
C ALA A 276 -6.90 7.04 -13.13
N SER A 277 -6.92 5.87 -13.76
CA SER A 277 -5.90 5.50 -14.75
C SER A 277 -5.89 6.43 -15.96
N ARG A 278 -4.79 6.38 -16.71
CA ARG A 278 -4.56 7.23 -17.90
C ARG A 278 -4.54 8.72 -17.57
N ASN A 279 -3.99 9.07 -16.40
CA ASN A 279 -3.80 10.44 -15.93
C ASN A 279 -5.11 11.25 -15.82
N GLN A 280 -6.22 10.57 -15.55
CA GLN A 280 -7.47 11.23 -15.20
C GLN A 280 -7.35 11.77 -13.78
N LEU A 281 -7.53 13.07 -13.60
CA LEU A 281 -7.34 13.74 -12.32
C LEU A 281 -8.32 14.88 -12.11
N LYS A 282 -8.80 15.04 -10.87
CA LYS A 282 -9.64 16.15 -10.44
C LYS A 282 -9.12 16.72 -9.12
N THR A 283 -8.85 18.02 -9.08
CA THR A 283 -8.40 18.73 -7.88
C THR A 283 -9.53 19.60 -7.32
N ARG A 284 -9.71 19.58 -6.00
CA ARG A 284 -10.60 20.48 -5.25
C ARG A 284 -9.80 21.17 -4.13
N VAL A 285 -10.12 22.44 -3.90
CA VAL A 285 -9.54 23.29 -2.85
C VAL A 285 -10.56 23.46 -1.73
#